data_AF-A0A8J5XC58-F1
#
_entry.id   AF-A0A8J5XC58-F1
#
_cell.length_a   1.000
_cell.length_b   1.000
_cell.length_c   1.000
_cell.angle_alpha   90.00
_cell.angle_beta   90.00
_cell.angle_gamma   90.00
#
_symmetry.space_group_name_H-M   'P 1'
#
loop_
_entity.id
_entity.type
_entity.pdbx_description
1 polymer ?
#
loop_
_entity_poly.entity_id
_entity_poly.type
_entity_poly.pdbx_seq_one_letter_code
_entity_poly.pdbx_strand_id
1 'polypeptide(L)'
;MWPSPEDPLDDAGLGGGITYTIAPDFCTQLLGQFQEDDSADFSVFDFVTCADVNDAIARAMATWSANHPYINFYNVTDECAAEGRTVTCTLAELYIGAKSPDVGDEEVAAFVLHNPDDVRTYSTQWKTGVRAPSGEVIGNDWQIKFATLTFHNHICWYLDNTFCAQFRLLNESIDATLLMQFIVWGVWSVSFLTLFMRVAQIFFYVFRFGYKVGLRRAVQAQARDMLYTYVLVFFLISPPIIWFKIFIPCLTCYDFEATAAHELGHVLGFTHTDSFPENNRVETERFSADVCAYSQGVPDKSGSVVGIDAEFAGIEDSIMFHLTTKKSKACLSQNDFQGLLFHYPVCAADSIRESNEPLCVKSQRNIGWVRFVTATVPPFVIASICVFCLVHLALYYENKEQTRNRWKLGGLSAVQESRRRRQTEEEDFARGIFNKSISRGLSRAGTIGRRMSNASSKRDEADAAAANARQKGLAGNAMLSPPLAEI
;
A
#
# COMPACT_ATOMS: atom_id res chain seq x y z
N MET A 1 -28.07 -9.47 29.18
CA MET A 1 -27.89 -10.43 28.05
C MET A 1 -29.12 -10.44 27.14
N TRP A 2 -28.98 -10.92 25.91
CA TRP A 2 -30.13 -11.19 25.04
C TRP A 2 -30.91 -12.41 25.54
N PRO A 3 -32.25 -12.38 25.51
CA PRO A 3 -33.06 -13.50 25.97
C PRO A 3 -32.92 -14.70 25.03
N SER A 4 -33.01 -15.91 25.60
CA SER A 4 -33.29 -17.10 24.79
C SER A 4 -34.79 -17.20 24.50
N PRO A 5 -35.19 -17.75 23.35
CA PRO A 5 -36.60 -17.87 22.96
C PRO A 5 -37.38 -18.73 23.96
N GLU A 6 -38.67 -18.42 24.14
CA GLU A 6 -39.54 -19.17 25.06
C GLU A 6 -39.94 -20.55 24.51
N ASP A 7 -40.04 -20.65 23.18
CA ASP A 7 -40.40 -21.86 22.43
C ASP A 7 -39.43 -22.01 21.24
N PRO A 8 -39.07 -23.22 20.78
CA PRO A 8 -38.32 -23.41 19.54
C PRO A 8 -38.90 -22.69 18.29
N LEU A 9 -40.17 -22.28 18.33
CA LEU A 9 -40.87 -21.52 17.29
C LEU A 9 -40.87 -20.00 17.54
N ASP A 10 -40.39 -19.54 18.70
CA ASP A 10 -40.28 -18.12 19.04
C ASP A 10 -39.00 -17.53 18.41
N ASP A 11 -39.18 -16.51 17.59
CA ASP A 11 -38.11 -15.82 16.87
C ASP A 11 -37.57 -14.59 17.65
N ALA A 12 -38.03 -14.35 18.88
CA ALA A 12 -37.54 -13.25 19.70
C ALA A 12 -36.09 -13.47 20.20
N GLY A 13 -35.30 -12.39 20.22
CA GLY A 13 -33.93 -12.40 20.73
C GLY A 13 -33.02 -13.38 19.98
N LEU A 14 -32.38 -14.30 20.70
CA LEU A 14 -31.45 -15.27 20.08
C LEU A 14 -32.15 -16.37 19.26
N GLY A 15 -33.50 -16.45 19.29
CA GLY A 15 -34.28 -17.46 18.57
C GLY A 15 -34.64 -17.11 17.12
N GLY A 16 -34.48 -15.86 16.71
CA GLY A 16 -34.57 -15.40 15.32
C GLY A 16 -33.34 -14.62 14.86
N GLY A 17 -32.34 -14.50 15.75
CA GLY A 17 -31.15 -13.67 15.59
C GLY A 17 -31.41 -12.19 15.84
N ILE A 18 -30.33 -11.44 16.05
CA ILE A 18 -30.37 -10.02 16.36
C ILE A 18 -30.52 -9.24 15.06
N THR A 19 -31.66 -8.58 14.88
CA THR A 19 -31.85 -7.69 13.72
C THR A 19 -31.13 -6.37 13.94
N TYR A 20 -30.51 -5.83 12.90
CA TYR A 20 -29.82 -4.54 12.99
C TYR A 20 -30.11 -3.63 11.82
N THR A 21 -30.01 -2.33 12.09
CA THR A 21 -30.13 -1.27 11.07
C THR A 21 -28.98 -0.29 11.19
N ILE A 22 -28.48 0.19 10.06
CA ILE A 22 -27.44 1.22 9.99
C ILE A 22 -28.10 2.56 9.66
N ALA A 23 -27.72 3.60 10.38
CA ALA A 23 -28.22 4.95 10.14
C ALA A 23 -27.99 5.38 8.68
N PRO A 24 -28.95 6.03 8.01
CA PRO A 24 -28.85 6.39 6.59
C PRO A 24 -27.71 7.37 6.31
N ASP A 25 -27.35 8.18 7.30
CA ASP A 25 -26.27 9.16 7.26
C ASP A 25 -24.95 8.63 7.87
N PHE A 26 -24.92 7.38 8.31
CA PHE A 26 -23.76 6.75 8.93
C PHE A 26 -22.47 6.91 8.11
N CYS A 27 -22.53 6.49 6.85
CA CYS A 27 -21.38 6.58 5.95
C CYS A 27 -21.00 8.03 5.65
N THR A 28 -21.97 8.93 5.46
CA THR A 28 -21.69 10.35 5.22
C THR A 28 -20.95 10.99 6.39
N GLN A 29 -21.23 10.55 7.62
CA GLN A 29 -20.54 11.02 8.81
C GLN A 29 -19.14 10.41 9.00
N LEU A 30 -18.95 9.15 8.61
CA LEU A 30 -17.69 8.42 8.89
C LEU A 30 -16.68 8.40 7.74
N LEU A 31 -17.11 8.44 6.47
CA LEU A 31 -16.20 8.22 5.34
C LEU A 31 -15.01 9.20 5.34
N GLY A 32 -15.27 10.48 5.63
CA GLY A 32 -14.23 11.50 5.71
C GLY A 32 -13.24 11.33 6.88
N GLN A 33 -13.48 10.37 7.78
CA GLN A 33 -12.61 10.07 8.91
C GLN A 33 -11.63 8.91 8.64
N PHE A 34 -11.79 8.21 7.51
CA PHE A 34 -10.85 7.17 7.07
C PHE A 34 -9.63 7.81 6.41
N GLN A 35 -8.44 7.49 6.91
CA GLN A 35 -7.18 8.03 6.35
C GLN A 35 -6.91 7.55 4.93
N GLU A 36 -7.54 6.44 4.54
CA GLU A 36 -7.59 5.94 3.18
C GLU A 36 -8.20 6.97 2.21
N ASP A 37 -9.19 7.75 2.66
CA ASP A 37 -9.98 8.65 1.82
C ASP A 37 -9.46 10.11 1.84
N ASP A 38 -8.69 10.53 2.85
CA ASP A 38 -8.10 11.87 3.00
C ASP A 38 -6.91 12.15 2.03
N SER A 39 -6.98 11.62 0.81
CA SER A 39 -5.99 11.81 -0.24
C SER A 39 -6.44 12.89 -1.22
N ALA A 40 -6.72 14.08 -0.68
CA ALA A 40 -7.16 15.28 -1.39
C ALA A 40 -6.25 15.78 -2.53
N ASP A 41 -5.03 15.24 -2.71
CA ASP A 41 -4.08 15.82 -3.66
C ASP A 41 -3.98 15.11 -5.02
N PHE A 42 -4.21 13.79 -5.12
CA PHE A 42 -4.03 13.07 -6.41
C PHE A 42 -4.88 11.79 -6.57
N SER A 43 -5.82 11.52 -5.67
CA SER A 43 -6.59 10.27 -5.77
C SER A 43 -7.67 10.35 -6.83
N VAL A 44 -7.60 9.44 -7.81
CA VAL A 44 -8.67 9.21 -8.80
C VAL A 44 -9.68 8.17 -8.26
N PHE A 45 -9.41 7.59 -7.09
CA PHE A 45 -10.13 6.43 -6.58
C PHE A 45 -10.59 6.65 -5.13
N ASP A 46 -11.85 6.33 -4.86
CA ASP A 46 -12.34 6.21 -3.48
C ASP A 46 -11.80 4.88 -2.94
N PHE A 47 -10.90 4.94 -1.93
CA PHE A 47 -10.28 3.73 -1.37
C PHE A 47 -11.20 3.02 -0.38
N VAL A 48 -12.12 3.76 0.23
CA VAL A 48 -13.11 3.24 1.17
C VAL A 48 -14.47 3.73 0.71
N THR A 49 -15.35 2.80 0.37
CA THR A 49 -16.73 3.11 0.02
C THR A 49 -17.66 2.79 1.19
N CYS A 50 -18.90 3.28 1.15
CA CYS A 50 -19.90 2.90 2.15
C CYS A 50 -20.16 1.38 2.19
N ALA A 51 -20.09 0.71 1.04
CA ALA A 51 -20.18 -0.75 0.97
C ALA A 51 -19.03 -1.42 1.75
N ASP A 52 -17.82 -0.87 1.66
CA ASP A 52 -16.66 -1.41 2.40
C ASP A 52 -16.82 -1.32 3.91
N VAL A 53 -17.41 -0.23 4.40
CA VAL A 53 -17.71 0.00 5.82
C VAL A 53 -18.83 -0.93 6.29
N ASN A 54 -19.92 -1.06 5.52
CA ASN A 54 -21.02 -1.97 5.83
C ASN A 54 -20.56 -3.42 5.86
N ASP A 55 -19.70 -3.82 4.93
CA ASP A 55 -19.08 -5.15 4.92
C ASP A 55 -18.19 -5.38 6.15
N ALA A 56 -17.52 -4.34 6.65
CA ALA A 56 -16.70 -4.45 7.87
C ALA A 56 -17.56 -4.64 9.12
N ILE A 57 -18.71 -3.94 9.22
CA ILE A 57 -19.71 -4.18 10.28
C ILE A 57 -20.22 -5.62 10.20
N ALA A 58 -20.58 -6.08 8.99
CA ALA A 58 -21.07 -7.45 8.79
C ALA A 58 -20.01 -8.51 9.18
N ARG A 59 -18.72 -8.26 8.90
CA ARG A 59 -17.63 -9.14 9.35
C ARG A 59 -17.42 -9.10 10.86
N ALA A 60 -17.51 -7.93 11.47
CA ALA A 60 -17.46 -7.81 12.92
C ALA A 60 -18.58 -8.62 13.61
N MET A 61 -19.78 -8.63 13.04
CA MET A 61 -20.87 -9.52 13.46
C MET A 61 -20.55 -10.99 13.21
N ALA A 62 -19.96 -11.30 12.04
CA ALA A 62 -19.53 -12.65 11.69
C ALA A 62 -18.47 -13.21 12.64
N THR A 63 -17.61 -12.37 13.24
CA THR A 63 -16.67 -12.78 14.29
C THR A 63 -17.39 -13.46 15.45
N TRP A 64 -18.55 -12.95 15.85
CA TRP A 64 -19.33 -13.52 16.96
C TRP A 64 -20.21 -14.68 16.49
N SER A 65 -20.95 -14.53 15.39
CA SER A 65 -21.88 -15.56 14.91
C SER A 65 -21.18 -16.82 14.38
N ALA A 66 -19.98 -16.70 13.79
CA ALA A 66 -19.22 -17.88 13.37
C ALA A 66 -18.78 -18.76 14.55
N ASN A 67 -18.72 -18.18 15.75
CA ASN A 67 -18.27 -18.85 16.97
C ASN A 67 -19.42 -19.32 17.86
N HIS A 68 -20.68 -19.10 17.48
CA HIS A 68 -21.82 -19.53 18.29
C HIS A 68 -23.06 -19.87 17.43
N PRO A 69 -23.64 -21.08 17.54
CA PRO A 69 -24.66 -21.57 16.62
C PRO A 69 -25.99 -20.80 16.66
N TYR A 70 -26.30 -20.16 17.79
CA TYR A 70 -27.57 -19.43 17.97
C TYR A 70 -27.41 -17.91 17.88
N ILE A 71 -26.18 -17.38 17.78
CA ILE A 71 -26.00 -15.93 17.60
C ILE A 71 -25.95 -15.69 16.12
N ASN A 72 -26.97 -15.02 15.59
CA ASN A 72 -27.05 -14.62 14.19
C ASN A 72 -27.39 -13.14 14.13
N PHE A 73 -26.99 -12.47 13.06
CA PHE A 73 -27.29 -11.05 12.84
C PHE A 73 -27.97 -10.88 11.49
N TYR A 74 -29.05 -10.12 11.45
CA TYR A 74 -29.84 -9.90 10.23
C TYR A 74 -29.94 -8.41 9.92
N ASN A 75 -29.44 -8.02 8.75
CA ASN A 75 -29.52 -6.65 8.29
C ASN A 75 -30.94 -6.34 7.83
N VAL A 76 -31.61 -5.39 8.49
CA VAL A 76 -32.95 -4.88 8.13
C VAL A 76 -32.90 -3.40 7.72
N THR A 77 -31.73 -2.91 7.30
CA THR A 77 -31.51 -1.48 6.99
C THR A 77 -32.46 -1.00 5.88
N ASP A 78 -32.64 -1.78 4.83
CA ASP A 78 -33.48 -1.38 3.69
C ASP A 78 -34.97 -1.38 4.05
N GLU A 79 -35.42 -2.35 4.85
CA GLU A 79 -36.77 -2.45 5.39
C GLU A 79 -37.09 -1.25 6.30
N CYS A 80 -36.16 -0.91 7.21
CA CYS A 80 -36.28 0.27 8.06
C CYS A 80 -36.30 1.58 7.27
N ALA A 81 -35.49 1.68 6.22
CA ALA A 81 -35.48 2.84 5.34
C ALA A 81 -36.82 2.99 4.59
N ALA A 82 -37.43 1.89 4.16
CA ALA A 82 -38.73 1.88 3.49
C ALA A 82 -39.87 2.37 4.41
N GLU A 83 -39.79 2.13 5.72
CA GLU A 83 -40.75 2.65 6.71
C GLU A 83 -40.56 4.15 7.02
N GLY A 84 -39.48 4.78 6.52
CA GLY A 84 -39.14 6.16 6.83
C GLY A 84 -38.75 6.38 8.30
N ARG A 85 -38.41 5.31 9.02
CA ARG A 85 -38.07 5.31 10.45
C ARG A 85 -36.69 4.66 10.63
N THR A 86 -35.65 5.48 10.65
CA THR A 86 -34.28 4.96 10.72
C THR A 86 -33.83 4.73 12.15
N VAL A 87 -34.12 5.66 13.06
CA VAL A 87 -33.79 5.54 14.50
C VAL A 87 -34.85 4.75 15.28
N THR A 88 -36.10 4.78 14.83
CA THR A 88 -37.27 4.19 15.52
C THR A 88 -37.81 2.95 14.81
N CYS A 89 -36.96 2.28 14.04
CA CYS A 89 -37.35 1.07 13.34
C CYS A 89 -37.66 -0.03 14.35
N THR A 90 -38.92 -0.45 14.45
CA THR A 90 -39.34 -1.52 15.37
C THR A 90 -38.86 -2.90 14.91
N LEU A 91 -38.40 -3.01 13.66
CA LEU A 91 -37.81 -4.23 13.13
C LEU A 91 -36.37 -4.45 13.58
N ALA A 92 -35.68 -3.41 14.06
CA ALA A 92 -34.28 -3.47 14.45
C ALA A 92 -34.12 -3.52 15.96
N GLU A 93 -33.39 -4.54 16.45
CA GLU A 93 -32.99 -4.67 17.84
C GLU A 93 -31.64 -3.97 18.12
N LEU A 94 -30.82 -3.79 17.09
CA LEU A 94 -29.54 -3.08 17.15
C LEU A 94 -29.55 -1.90 16.16
N TYR A 95 -29.40 -0.68 16.68
CA TYR A 95 -29.20 0.52 15.86
C TYR A 95 -27.72 0.90 15.82
N ILE A 96 -27.16 1.04 14.61
CA ILE A 96 -25.77 1.42 14.40
C ILE A 96 -25.73 2.83 13.81
N GLY A 97 -25.11 3.76 14.54
CA GLY A 97 -25.02 5.16 14.16
C GLY A 97 -23.63 5.74 14.31
N ALA A 98 -23.47 6.96 13.82
CA ALA A 98 -22.30 7.79 14.05
C ALA A 98 -22.76 9.14 14.61
N LYS A 99 -21.97 9.73 15.51
CA LYS A 99 -22.17 11.10 16.00
C LYS A 99 -20.85 11.71 16.47
N SER A 100 -20.87 13.02 16.69
CA SER A 100 -19.79 13.70 17.41
C SER A 100 -19.87 13.40 18.91
N PRO A 101 -18.73 13.38 19.62
CA PRO A 101 -18.68 13.00 21.01
C PRO A 101 -19.41 14.05 21.86
N ASP A 102 -20.05 13.61 22.92
CA ASP A 102 -20.54 14.52 23.95
C ASP A 102 -19.34 15.02 24.79
N VAL A 103 -19.49 16.15 25.49
CA VAL A 103 -18.40 16.74 26.28
C VAL A 103 -17.97 15.75 27.37
N GLY A 104 -16.76 15.22 27.27
CA GLY A 104 -16.20 14.23 28.19
C GLY A 104 -15.99 12.83 27.58
N ASP A 105 -16.56 12.55 26.41
CA ASP A 105 -16.45 11.25 25.73
C ASP A 105 -15.43 11.25 24.57
N GLU A 106 -14.51 12.22 24.57
CA GLU A 106 -13.54 12.43 23.47
C GLU A 106 -12.53 11.28 23.33
N GLU A 107 -12.31 10.48 24.37
CA GLU A 107 -11.32 9.39 24.36
C GLU A 107 -11.88 8.05 23.83
N VAL A 108 -13.20 7.93 23.70
CA VAL A 108 -13.86 6.67 23.33
C VAL A 108 -14.07 6.62 21.82
N ALA A 109 -13.72 5.51 21.16
CA ALA A 109 -13.86 5.39 19.70
C ALA A 109 -15.29 5.09 19.26
N ALA A 110 -15.94 4.22 20.01
CA ALA A 110 -17.33 3.86 19.85
C ALA A 110 -17.85 3.39 21.21
N PHE A 111 -19.17 3.38 21.39
CA PHE A 111 -19.78 2.91 22.62
C PHE A 111 -21.13 2.26 22.36
N VAL A 112 -21.57 1.45 23.32
CA VAL A 112 -22.88 0.79 23.30
C VAL A 112 -23.74 1.28 24.45
N LEU A 113 -25.00 1.63 24.15
CA LEU A 113 -26.04 1.87 25.14
C LEU A 113 -27.11 0.79 25.04
N HIS A 114 -27.41 0.15 26.17
CA HIS A 114 -28.51 -0.80 26.28
C HIS A 114 -29.78 -0.09 26.73
N ASN A 115 -30.88 -0.33 26.03
CA ASN A 115 -32.21 0.19 26.34
C ASN A 115 -32.22 1.70 26.70
N PRO A 116 -31.60 2.59 25.90
CA PRO A 116 -31.53 4.02 26.21
C PRO A 116 -32.93 4.60 26.48
N ASP A 117 -33.12 5.18 27.67
CA ASP A 117 -34.40 5.64 28.23
C ASP A 117 -35.15 6.70 27.38
N ASP A 118 -34.50 7.26 26.35
CA ASP A 118 -35.01 8.40 25.57
C ASP A 118 -35.49 8.08 24.14
N VAL A 119 -35.58 6.80 23.74
CA VAL A 119 -36.47 6.39 22.62
C VAL A 119 -37.87 6.02 23.15
N ARG A 120 -38.26 6.75 24.21
CA ARG A 120 -39.58 7.11 24.77
C ARG A 120 -40.72 6.13 24.53
N THR A 121 -41.35 5.71 25.64
CA THR A 121 -42.65 5.00 25.76
C THR A 121 -42.68 3.46 25.72
N TYR A 122 -41.59 2.77 26.06
CA TYR A 122 -41.72 1.47 26.75
C TYR A 122 -41.82 1.69 28.27
N SER A 123 -42.77 2.51 28.72
CA SER A 123 -43.08 2.56 30.13
C SER A 123 -43.59 1.17 30.55
N THR A 124 -42.90 0.57 31.51
CA THR A 124 -43.48 -0.33 32.52
C THR A 124 -44.06 -1.65 32.02
N GLN A 125 -43.25 -2.46 31.33
CA GLN A 125 -43.29 -3.88 31.65
C GLN A 125 -41.85 -4.39 31.79
N TRP A 126 -41.33 -4.16 32.99
CA TRP A 126 -40.46 -5.07 33.70
C TRP A 126 -41.12 -6.45 33.71
N LYS A 127 -41.19 -7.14 32.56
CA LYS A 127 -41.58 -8.54 32.55
C LYS A 127 -40.44 -9.26 33.25
N THR A 128 -40.80 -9.84 34.39
CA THR A 128 -39.93 -10.52 35.31
C THR A 128 -39.20 -11.63 34.59
N GLY A 129 -37.92 -11.39 34.38
CA GLY A 129 -36.83 -12.35 34.27
C GLY A 129 -36.35 -12.65 32.86
N VAL A 130 -35.02 -12.55 32.71
CA VAL A 130 -34.32 -12.98 31.51
C VAL A 130 -34.44 -14.50 31.44
N ARG A 131 -34.91 -15.02 30.30
CA ARG A 131 -34.88 -16.46 30.08
C ARG A 131 -33.46 -16.85 29.74
N ALA A 132 -32.82 -17.62 30.63
CA ALA A 132 -31.55 -18.23 30.35
C ALA A 132 -31.67 -19.23 29.19
N PRO A 133 -30.57 -19.63 28.55
CA PRO A 133 -30.60 -20.67 27.51
C PRO A 133 -31.16 -22.02 27.97
N SER A 134 -31.21 -22.25 29.29
CA SER A 134 -31.90 -23.39 29.91
C SER A 134 -33.43 -23.33 29.80
N GLY A 135 -33.99 -22.20 29.36
CA GLY A 135 -35.43 -21.93 29.40
C GLY A 135 -35.94 -21.43 30.74
N GLU A 136 -35.10 -21.28 31.76
CA GLU A 136 -35.51 -20.78 33.08
C GLU A 136 -35.54 -19.25 33.12
N VAL A 137 -36.55 -18.69 33.79
CA VAL A 137 -36.71 -17.23 33.97
C VAL A 137 -35.89 -16.77 35.18
N ILE A 138 -34.77 -16.09 34.95
CA ILE A 138 -33.92 -15.51 36.00
C ILE A 138 -34.57 -14.21 36.50
N GLY A 139 -35.21 -14.25 37.67
CA GLY A 139 -35.81 -13.07 38.29
C GLY A 139 -34.77 -11.99 38.64
N ASN A 140 -35.12 -10.72 38.41
CA ASN A 140 -34.31 -9.51 38.68
C ASN A 140 -33.11 -9.25 37.74
N ASP A 141 -33.01 -9.95 36.61
CA ASP A 141 -31.91 -9.72 35.66
C ASP A 141 -32.30 -8.77 34.50
N TRP A 142 -31.29 -8.17 33.86
CA TRP A 142 -31.42 -7.15 32.82
C TRP A 142 -31.47 -7.79 31.43
N GLN A 143 -32.66 -7.71 30.80
CA GLN A 143 -32.84 -8.10 29.42
C GLN A 143 -32.41 -6.97 28.47
N ILE A 144 -31.53 -7.30 27.53
CA ILE A 144 -31.27 -6.41 26.39
C ILE A 144 -32.42 -6.62 25.41
N LYS A 145 -33.19 -5.56 25.14
CA LYS A 145 -34.25 -5.55 24.12
C LYS A 145 -33.85 -4.72 22.92
N PHE A 146 -33.06 -3.69 23.18
CA PHE A 146 -32.56 -2.78 22.17
C PHE A 146 -31.18 -2.31 22.57
N ALA A 147 -30.28 -2.19 21.59
CA ALA A 147 -28.95 -1.64 21.77
C ALA A 147 -28.67 -0.58 20.71
N THR A 148 -27.98 0.48 21.12
CA THR A 148 -27.45 1.50 20.21
C THR A 148 -25.94 1.44 20.23
N LEU A 149 -25.34 1.11 19.09
CA LEU A 149 -23.90 1.12 18.87
C LEU A 149 -23.52 2.38 18.09
N THR A 150 -22.70 3.22 18.71
CA THR A 150 -22.42 4.56 18.19
C THR A 150 -20.92 4.74 17.96
N PHE A 151 -20.53 5.03 16.74
CA PHE A 151 -19.16 5.39 16.40
C PHE A 151 -18.95 6.90 16.46
N HIS A 152 -17.79 7.32 16.94
CA HIS A 152 -17.43 8.72 16.94
C HIS A 152 -16.87 9.18 15.60
N ASN A 153 -17.47 10.25 15.06
CA ASN A 153 -17.18 10.80 13.73
C ASN A 153 -16.04 11.85 13.71
N HIS A 154 -15.27 11.97 14.79
CA HIS A 154 -14.12 12.88 14.90
C HIS A 154 -12.79 12.12 15.08
N ILE A 155 -12.89 10.79 15.16
CA ILE A 155 -11.76 9.91 15.41
C ILE A 155 -11.25 9.39 14.09
N CYS A 156 -9.93 9.26 14.01
CA CYS A 156 -9.27 8.71 12.86
C CYS A 156 -9.52 7.21 12.75
N TRP A 157 -10.00 6.74 11.59
CA TRP A 157 -10.23 5.32 11.31
C TRP A 157 -9.33 4.80 10.20
N TYR A 158 -9.11 3.49 10.20
CA TYR A 158 -8.58 2.73 9.07
C TYR A 158 -9.32 1.39 8.95
N LEU A 159 -9.30 0.80 7.75
CA LEU A 159 -10.09 -0.41 7.44
C LEU A 159 -9.23 -1.66 7.21
N ASP A 160 -7.95 -1.50 6.85
CA ASP A 160 -7.06 -2.62 6.55
C ASP A 160 -6.33 -3.15 7.81
N ASN A 161 -7.04 -3.99 8.57
CA ASN A 161 -6.45 -4.72 9.69
C ASN A 161 -5.28 -5.60 9.25
N THR A 162 -5.39 -6.32 8.12
CA THR A 162 -4.36 -7.30 7.70
C THR A 162 -2.99 -6.67 7.51
N PHE A 163 -2.94 -5.50 6.90
CA PHE A 163 -1.72 -4.77 6.64
C PHE A 163 -1.21 -4.05 7.90
N CYS A 164 -2.07 -3.35 8.62
CA CYS A 164 -1.65 -2.58 9.80
C CYS A 164 -1.29 -3.45 11.01
N ALA A 165 -1.87 -4.66 11.14
CA ALA A 165 -1.57 -5.57 12.24
C ALA A 165 -0.09 -5.91 12.34
N GLN A 166 0.63 -6.03 11.21
CA GLN A 166 2.07 -6.32 11.21
C GLN A 166 2.89 -5.20 11.87
N PHE A 167 2.52 -3.94 11.63
CA PHE A 167 3.20 -2.80 12.27
C PHE A 167 2.89 -2.70 13.75
N ARG A 168 1.68 -3.09 14.16
CA ARG A 168 1.27 -3.10 15.57
C ARG A 168 1.97 -4.20 16.36
N LEU A 169 2.04 -5.41 15.81
CA LEU A 169 2.84 -6.50 16.39
C LEU A 169 4.32 -6.10 16.55
N LEU A 170 4.87 -5.38 15.56
CA LEU A 170 6.22 -4.83 15.68
C LEU A 170 6.30 -3.81 16.83
N ASN A 171 5.30 -2.94 16.96
CA ASN A 171 5.24 -1.87 17.98
C ASN A 171 5.06 -2.38 19.42
N GLU A 172 4.48 -3.57 19.59
CA GLU A 172 4.40 -4.23 20.91
C GLU A 172 5.76 -4.75 21.38
N SER A 173 6.59 -5.24 20.46
CA SER A 173 7.90 -5.82 20.78
C SER A 173 9.03 -4.78 20.91
N ILE A 174 8.99 -3.74 20.07
CA ILE A 174 9.99 -2.68 19.94
C ILE A 174 9.21 -1.40 19.70
N ASP A 175 9.72 -0.23 20.09
CA ASP A 175 9.15 1.05 19.65
C ASP A 175 9.30 1.17 18.12
N ALA A 176 8.33 0.60 17.40
CA ALA A 176 8.32 0.51 15.95
C ALA A 176 8.24 1.91 15.35
N THR A 177 7.61 2.85 16.05
CA THR A 177 7.59 4.26 15.67
C THR A 177 9.01 4.80 15.55
N LEU A 178 9.80 4.70 16.62
CA LEU A 178 11.18 5.19 16.63
C LEU A 178 12.06 4.44 15.61
N LEU A 179 11.95 3.10 15.56
CA LEU A 179 12.72 2.29 14.62
C LEU A 179 12.43 2.68 13.16
N MET A 180 11.15 2.80 12.80
CA MET A 180 10.75 3.17 11.45
C MET A 180 11.10 4.61 11.12
N GLN A 181 11.08 5.54 12.08
CA GLN A 181 11.63 6.90 11.89
C GLN A 181 13.11 6.84 11.47
N PHE A 182 13.93 6.10 12.20
CA PHE A 182 15.35 5.97 11.88
C PHE A 182 15.58 5.35 10.49
N ILE A 183 14.81 4.31 10.14
CA ILE A 183 14.92 3.66 8.83
C ILE A 183 14.50 4.61 7.71
N VAL A 184 13.29 5.19 7.81
CA VAL A 184 12.72 6.07 6.79
C VAL A 184 13.61 7.30 6.59
N TRP A 185 13.91 8.03 7.66
CA TRP A 185 14.67 9.26 7.56
C TRP A 185 16.14 9.00 7.27
N GLY A 186 16.69 7.86 7.69
CA GLY A 186 18.03 7.42 7.33
C GLY A 186 18.17 7.17 5.83
N VAL A 187 17.30 6.34 5.26
CA VAL A 187 17.28 6.02 3.81
C VAL A 187 17.04 7.28 2.98
N TRP A 188 16.08 8.12 3.41
CA TRP A 188 15.81 9.40 2.75
C TRP A 188 17.01 10.34 2.80
N SER A 189 17.65 10.51 3.97
CA SER A 189 18.79 11.42 4.14
C SER A 189 20.00 11.00 3.32
N VAL A 190 20.28 9.69 3.26
CA VAL A 190 21.37 9.16 2.42
C VAL A 190 21.08 9.42 0.94
N SER A 191 19.83 9.21 0.50
CA SER A 191 19.41 9.45 -0.88
C SER A 191 19.49 10.94 -1.25
N PHE A 192 19.00 11.80 -0.35
CA PHE A 192 19.06 13.25 -0.48
C PHE A 192 20.50 13.76 -0.54
N LEU A 193 21.36 13.35 0.40
CA LEU A 193 22.76 13.76 0.43
C LEU A 193 23.50 13.29 -0.82
N THR A 194 23.24 12.07 -1.28
CA THR A 194 23.86 11.53 -2.50
C THR A 194 23.43 12.33 -3.73
N LEU A 195 22.14 12.62 -3.89
CA LEU A 195 21.63 13.42 -5.00
C LEU A 195 22.17 14.86 -4.92
N PHE A 196 22.23 15.45 -3.73
CA PHE A 196 22.81 16.77 -3.49
C PHE A 196 24.30 16.81 -3.89
N MET A 197 25.09 15.82 -3.49
CA MET A 197 26.50 15.71 -3.86
C MET A 197 26.69 15.57 -5.37
N ARG A 198 25.80 14.83 -6.06
CA ARG A 198 25.81 14.74 -7.54
C ARG A 198 25.51 16.09 -8.18
N VAL A 199 24.50 16.81 -7.71
CA VAL A 199 24.17 18.16 -8.18
C VAL A 199 25.34 19.12 -7.93
N ALA A 200 25.95 19.08 -6.75
CA ALA A 200 27.12 19.89 -6.41
C ALA A 200 28.33 19.57 -7.31
N GLN A 201 28.57 18.30 -7.65
CA GLN A 201 29.59 17.89 -8.62
C GLN A 201 29.31 18.50 -10.00
N ILE A 202 28.06 18.49 -10.46
CA ILE A 202 27.67 19.12 -11.73
C ILE A 202 27.99 20.62 -11.71
N PHE A 203 27.60 21.33 -10.65
CA PHE A 203 27.93 22.75 -10.48
C PHE A 203 29.43 23.00 -10.46
N PHE A 204 30.21 22.16 -9.76
CA PHE A 204 31.66 22.26 -9.73
C PHE A 204 32.29 22.06 -11.11
N TYR A 205 31.82 21.08 -11.90
CA TYR A 205 32.27 20.87 -13.28
C TYR A 205 31.96 22.07 -14.17
N VAL A 206 30.74 22.63 -14.07
CA VAL A 206 30.30 23.83 -14.80
C VAL A 206 31.15 25.03 -14.45
N PHE A 207 31.45 25.24 -13.16
CA PHE A 207 32.28 26.35 -12.69
C PHE A 207 33.73 26.20 -13.16
N ARG A 208 34.33 25.00 -13.01
CA ARG A 208 35.75 24.78 -13.27
C ARG A 208 36.12 24.70 -14.76
N PHE A 209 35.28 24.10 -15.60
CA PHE A 209 35.58 23.88 -17.02
C PHE A 209 34.80 24.83 -17.95
N GLY A 210 34.05 25.76 -17.37
CA GLY A 210 33.11 26.62 -18.09
C GLY A 210 31.82 25.88 -18.44
N TYR A 211 30.75 26.66 -18.61
CA TYR A 211 29.37 26.15 -18.76
C TYR A 211 29.23 25.04 -19.80
N LYS A 212 29.79 25.23 -21.01
CA LYS A 212 29.62 24.25 -22.11
C LYS A 212 30.31 22.92 -21.85
N VAL A 213 31.59 22.95 -21.44
CA VAL A 213 32.39 21.73 -21.27
C VAL A 213 31.99 21.00 -19.99
N GLY A 214 31.73 21.75 -18.92
CA GLY A 214 31.28 21.20 -17.65
C GLY A 214 29.92 20.52 -17.75
N LEU A 215 28.93 21.20 -18.33
CA LEU A 215 27.58 20.65 -18.51
C LEU A 215 27.58 19.38 -19.37
N ARG A 216 28.38 19.36 -20.44
CA ARG A 216 28.55 18.18 -21.31
C ARG A 216 29.06 16.97 -20.54
N ARG A 217 30.13 17.14 -19.76
CA ARG A 217 30.70 16.04 -18.96
C ARG A 217 29.73 15.55 -17.90
N ALA A 218 29.03 16.48 -17.25
CA ALA A 218 27.99 16.19 -16.28
C ALA A 218 26.84 15.37 -16.86
N VAL A 219 26.26 15.80 -18.00
CA VAL A 219 25.14 15.12 -18.65
C VAL A 219 25.56 13.73 -19.13
N GLN A 220 26.76 13.58 -19.69
CA GLN A 220 27.28 12.26 -20.11
C GLN A 220 27.53 11.32 -18.93
N ALA A 221 28.01 11.83 -17.80
CA ALA A 221 28.16 11.04 -16.57
C ALA A 221 26.79 10.62 -16.03
N GLN A 222 25.84 11.55 -16.00
CA GLN A 222 24.47 11.29 -15.54
C GLN A 222 23.74 10.26 -16.42
N ALA A 223 23.92 10.32 -17.74
CA ALA A 223 23.33 9.37 -18.68
C ALA A 223 23.85 7.93 -18.47
N ARG A 224 25.08 7.76 -17.98
CA ARG A 224 25.63 6.43 -17.64
C ARG A 224 25.04 5.86 -16.35
N ASP A 225 24.74 6.73 -15.40
CA ASP A 225 24.25 6.38 -14.06
C ASP A 225 22.71 6.56 -13.92
N MET A 226 21.95 6.44 -15.03
CA MET A 226 20.49 6.65 -15.04
C MET A 226 19.76 5.73 -14.05
N LEU A 227 20.07 4.43 -14.05
CA LEU A 227 19.43 3.47 -13.14
C LEU A 227 19.66 3.85 -11.67
N TYR A 228 20.89 4.20 -11.32
CA TYR A 228 21.23 4.65 -9.97
C TYR A 228 20.45 5.91 -9.57
N THR A 229 20.27 6.83 -10.51
CA THR A 229 19.47 8.05 -10.30
C THR A 229 18.00 7.72 -10.05
N TYR A 230 17.42 6.78 -10.81
CA TYR A 230 16.05 6.34 -10.57
C TYR A 230 15.88 5.70 -9.19
N VAL A 231 16.83 4.87 -8.76
CA VAL A 231 16.83 4.30 -7.41
C VAL A 231 16.88 5.40 -6.34
N LEU A 232 17.75 6.41 -6.50
CA LEU A 232 17.81 7.54 -5.58
C LEU A 232 16.52 8.36 -5.56
N VAL A 233 15.90 8.61 -6.72
CA VAL A 233 14.63 9.32 -6.81
C VAL A 233 13.51 8.52 -6.14
N PHE A 234 13.47 7.21 -6.32
CA PHE A 234 12.53 6.33 -5.63
C PHE A 234 12.68 6.42 -4.11
N PHE A 235 13.90 6.32 -3.58
CA PHE A 235 14.17 6.45 -2.14
C PHE A 235 14.09 7.88 -1.60
N LEU A 236 14.04 8.89 -2.46
CA LEU A 236 13.77 10.26 -2.05
C LEU A 236 12.26 10.51 -1.89
N ILE A 237 11.43 9.86 -2.73
CA ILE A 237 9.98 10.05 -2.78
C ILE A 237 9.26 9.09 -1.82
N SER A 238 9.61 7.80 -1.88
CA SER A 238 8.81 6.75 -1.23
C SER A 238 8.86 6.79 0.30
N PRO A 239 10.02 6.98 0.98
CA PRO A 239 10.05 6.88 2.44
C PRO A 239 9.15 7.92 3.16
N PRO A 240 9.17 9.22 2.82
CA PRO A 240 8.23 10.17 3.42
C PRO A 240 6.77 9.80 3.18
N ILE A 241 6.42 9.33 1.98
CA ILE A 241 5.06 8.90 1.65
C ILE A 241 4.64 7.70 2.50
N ILE A 242 5.49 6.66 2.58
CA ILE A 242 5.24 5.48 3.42
C ILE A 242 5.04 5.91 4.88
N TRP A 243 5.88 6.82 5.38
CA TRP A 243 5.79 7.28 6.76
C TRP A 243 4.48 8.00 7.06
N PHE A 244 4.16 9.06 6.30
CA PHE A 244 3.03 9.92 6.60
C PHE A 244 1.68 9.36 6.14
N LYS A 245 1.63 8.63 5.02
CA LYS A 245 0.36 8.17 4.42
C LYS A 245 0.01 6.73 4.77
N ILE A 246 0.95 5.94 5.27
CA ILE A 246 0.74 4.51 5.50
C ILE A 246 1.03 4.15 6.95
N PHE A 247 2.26 4.42 7.41
CA PHE A 247 2.73 3.95 8.71
C PHE A 247 2.09 4.71 9.88
N ILE A 248 2.08 6.04 9.86
CA ILE A 248 1.44 6.84 10.92
C ILE A 248 -0.04 6.46 11.09
N PRO A 249 -0.88 6.46 10.04
CA PRO A 249 -2.28 6.06 10.18
C PRO A 249 -2.48 4.69 10.82
N CYS A 250 -1.68 3.69 10.44
CA CYS A 250 -1.77 2.35 11.06
C CYS A 250 -1.53 2.36 12.58
N LEU A 251 -0.70 3.27 13.09
CA LEU A 251 -0.34 3.36 14.50
C LEU A 251 -1.24 4.31 15.30
N THR A 252 -1.69 5.41 14.70
CA THR A 252 -2.42 6.47 15.42
C THR A 252 -3.93 6.35 15.29
N CYS A 253 -4.44 5.68 14.26
CA CYS A 253 -5.87 5.56 13.99
C CYS A 253 -6.42 4.24 14.51
N TYR A 254 -7.73 4.19 14.71
CA TYR A 254 -8.43 3.00 15.19
C TYR A 254 -8.77 2.05 14.05
N ASP A 255 -8.66 0.76 14.33
CA ASP A 255 -9.11 -0.29 13.41
C ASP A 255 -10.63 -0.36 13.49
N PHE A 256 -11.31 0.09 12.44
CA PHE A 256 -12.76 0.15 12.43
C PHE A 256 -13.42 -1.23 12.61
N GLU A 257 -12.87 -2.27 11.97
CA GLU A 257 -13.43 -3.64 12.05
C GLU A 257 -13.20 -4.24 13.44
N ALA A 258 -12.01 -4.05 14.02
CA ALA A 258 -11.72 -4.54 15.36
C ALA A 258 -12.52 -3.79 16.44
N THR A 259 -12.66 -2.46 16.33
CA THR A 259 -13.51 -1.68 17.23
C THR A 259 -14.97 -2.09 17.10
N ALA A 260 -15.50 -2.26 15.88
CA ALA A 260 -16.86 -2.76 15.68
C ALA A 260 -17.07 -4.12 16.35
N ALA A 261 -16.10 -5.03 16.23
CA ALA A 261 -16.17 -6.35 16.85
C ALA A 261 -16.09 -6.28 18.39
N HIS A 262 -15.26 -5.39 18.95
CA HIS A 262 -15.21 -5.09 20.38
C HIS A 262 -16.55 -4.59 20.91
N GLU A 263 -17.12 -3.56 20.28
CA GLU A 263 -18.40 -2.99 20.68
C GLU A 263 -19.54 -4.01 20.54
N LEU A 264 -19.50 -4.89 19.55
CA LEU A 264 -20.46 -5.99 19.44
C LEU A 264 -20.37 -6.97 20.61
N GLY A 265 -19.20 -7.13 21.23
CA GLY A 265 -19.10 -7.84 22.51
C GLY A 265 -19.89 -7.13 23.61
N HIS A 266 -19.81 -5.80 23.69
CA HIS A 266 -20.67 -5.03 24.60
C HIS A 266 -22.16 -5.20 24.29
N VAL A 267 -22.55 -5.20 23.01
CA VAL A 267 -23.94 -5.51 22.60
C VAL A 267 -24.37 -6.89 23.09
N LEU A 268 -23.47 -7.86 23.10
CA LEU A 268 -23.71 -9.21 23.62
C LEU A 268 -23.59 -9.30 25.15
N GLY A 269 -23.32 -8.20 25.85
CA GLY A 269 -23.27 -8.14 27.31
C GLY A 269 -21.90 -8.39 27.94
N PHE A 270 -20.82 -8.45 27.14
CA PHE A 270 -19.47 -8.47 27.67
C PHE A 270 -19.07 -7.11 28.23
N THR A 271 -18.13 -7.10 29.16
CA THR A 271 -17.49 -5.89 29.69
C THR A 271 -16.02 -5.85 29.34
N HIS A 272 -15.29 -4.81 29.73
CA HIS A 272 -13.84 -4.83 29.58
C HIS A 272 -13.17 -5.83 30.52
N THR A 273 -12.27 -6.66 30.01
CA THR A 273 -11.59 -7.70 30.81
C THR A 273 -10.60 -7.16 31.82
N ASP A 274 -10.08 -5.96 31.61
CA ASP A 274 -9.14 -5.30 32.51
C ASP A 274 -9.81 -4.47 33.61
N SER A 275 -11.02 -3.96 33.35
CA SER A 275 -11.75 -3.08 34.27
C SER A 275 -12.74 -3.86 35.13
N PHE A 276 -13.38 -4.88 34.54
CA PHE A 276 -14.38 -5.71 35.21
C PHE A 276 -14.19 -7.19 34.82
N PRO A 277 -13.03 -7.80 35.11
CA PRO A 277 -12.75 -9.20 34.78
C PRO A 277 -13.81 -10.17 35.30
N GLU A 278 -14.39 -9.90 36.47
CA GLU A 278 -15.40 -10.74 37.13
C GLU A 278 -16.71 -10.89 36.34
N ASN A 279 -16.97 -9.94 35.43
CA ASN A 279 -18.15 -9.93 34.58
C ASN A 279 -17.93 -10.71 33.27
N ASN A 280 -16.68 -10.98 32.90
CA ASN A 280 -16.30 -11.77 31.73
C ASN A 280 -15.83 -13.17 32.16
N ARG A 281 -16.78 -13.96 32.68
CA ARG A 281 -16.45 -15.29 33.20
C ARG A 281 -16.02 -16.21 32.07
N VAL A 282 -14.91 -16.92 32.30
CA VAL A 282 -14.34 -17.87 31.35
C VAL A 282 -14.73 -19.27 31.78
N GLU A 283 -15.25 -20.06 30.85
CA GLU A 283 -15.54 -21.47 31.09
C GLU A 283 -14.27 -22.32 30.89
N THR A 284 -13.94 -23.14 31.89
CA THR A 284 -12.75 -24.01 31.85
C THR A 284 -13.10 -25.48 31.60
N GLU A 285 -14.35 -25.88 31.85
CA GLU A 285 -14.84 -27.24 31.63
C GLU A 285 -16.06 -27.24 30.69
N ARG A 286 -16.23 -28.29 29.88
CA ARG A 286 -17.44 -28.35 29.03
C ARG A 286 -18.68 -28.42 29.92
N PHE A 287 -19.64 -27.54 29.69
CA PHE A 287 -20.95 -27.63 30.34
C PHE A 287 -21.52 -29.04 30.12
N SER A 288 -21.80 -29.74 31.22
CA SER A 288 -22.58 -30.97 31.12
C SER A 288 -24.01 -30.62 30.72
N ALA A 289 -24.72 -31.58 30.14
CA ALA A 289 -26.16 -31.44 29.85
C ALA A 289 -26.95 -31.03 31.12
N ASP A 290 -26.48 -31.42 32.30
CA ASP A 290 -27.07 -31.08 33.59
C ASP A 290 -26.81 -29.61 34.00
N VAL A 291 -25.63 -29.05 33.72
CA VAL A 291 -25.34 -27.61 33.97
C VAL A 291 -26.18 -26.74 33.03
N CYS A 292 -26.34 -27.19 31.80
CA CYS A 292 -27.26 -26.59 30.84
C CYS A 292 -28.73 -26.60 31.28
N ALA A 293 -29.14 -27.59 32.08
CA ALA A 293 -30.51 -27.71 32.58
C ALA A 293 -30.78 -26.88 33.85
N TYR A 294 -29.74 -26.43 34.56
CA TYR A 294 -29.85 -25.67 35.81
C TYR A 294 -29.14 -24.32 35.71
N SER A 295 -29.85 -23.27 35.31
CA SER A 295 -29.27 -21.92 35.23
C SER A 295 -29.09 -21.22 36.58
N GLN A 296 -29.69 -21.73 37.66
CA GLN A 296 -29.63 -21.07 38.97
C GLN A 296 -28.45 -21.47 39.86
N GLY A 297 -27.46 -22.15 39.31
CA GLY A 297 -26.21 -22.31 40.04
C GLY A 297 -25.18 -23.07 39.24
N VAL A 298 -24.28 -22.34 38.59
CA VAL A 298 -22.88 -22.67 38.83
C VAL A 298 -22.74 -22.50 40.35
N PRO A 299 -22.65 -23.60 41.14
CA PRO A 299 -22.53 -23.46 42.58
C PRO A 299 -21.31 -22.58 42.82
N ASP A 300 -21.47 -21.58 43.67
CA ASP A 300 -20.45 -20.68 44.21
C ASP A 300 -19.26 -21.43 44.90
N LYS A 301 -19.08 -22.75 44.66
CA LYS A 301 -18.37 -23.65 45.56
C LYS A 301 -17.52 -24.76 44.94
N SER A 302 -17.38 -24.94 43.63
CA SER A 302 -16.38 -25.94 43.15
C SER A 302 -15.86 -25.83 41.73
N GLY A 303 -16.53 -25.08 40.85
CA GLY A 303 -15.82 -24.58 39.68
C GLY A 303 -14.79 -23.62 40.23
N SER A 304 -13.50 -23.95 40.12
CA SER A 304 -12.46 -22.95 40.27
C SER A 304 -12.80 -21.89 39.22
N VAL A 305 -13.53 -20.84 39.62
CA VAL A 305 -13.26 -19.50 39.11
C VAL A 305 -11.78 -19.42 39.41
N VAL A 306 -10.96 -19.76 38.41
CA VAL A 306 -9.55 -19.51 38.47
C VAL A 306 -9.55 -18.02 38.65
N GLY A 307 -9.44 -17.58 39.91
CA GLY A 307 -9.13 -16.20 40.23
C GLY A 307 -8.01 -15.90 39.27
N ILE A 308 -8.21 -14.83 38.49
CA ILE A 308 -7.33 -14.43 37.41
C ILE A 308 -6.01 -13.91 38.05
N ASP A 309 -5.38 -14.75 38.85
CA ASP A 309 -4.31 -14.44 39.79
C ASP A 309 -2.98 -15.05 39.32
N ALA A 310 -2.94 -15.88 38.28
CA ALA A 310 -1.70 -16.38 37.69
C ALA A 310 -2.02 -17.11 36.37
N GLU A 311 -2.18 -16.41 35.24
CA GLU A 311 -1.03 -15.98 34.44
C GLU A 311 -1.52 -14.85 33.52
N PHE A 312 -1.12 -13.61 33.82
CA PHE A 312 -1.50 -12.37 33.12
C PHE A 312 -1.28 -12.37 31.59
N ALA A 313 -0.64 -13.39 31.03
CA ALA A 313 -0.29 -13.50 29.62
C ALA A 313 -1.50 -13.66 28.68
N GLY A 314 -2.71 -14.00 29.18
CA GLY A 314 -3.89 -14.24 28.35
C GLY A 314 -4.95 -13.14 28.33
N ILE A 315 -5.07 -12.32 29.39
CA ILE A 315 -6.09 -11.26 29.50
C ILE A 315 -5.86 -10.19 28.42
N GLU A 316 -4.58 -9.97 28.12
CA GLU A 316 -4.12 -9.01 27.15
C GLU A 316 -4.49 -9.36 25.70
N ASP A 317 -4.82 -10.61 25.38
CA ASP A 317 -5.16 -11.01 24.01
C ASP A 317 -6.68 -10.91 23.71
N SER A 318 -7.50 -10.56 24.73
CA SER A 318 -8.95 -10.42 24.58
C SER A 318 -9.31 -9.25 23.65
N ILE A 319 -10.27 -9.48 22.74
CA ILE A 319 -10.86 -8.40 21.95
C ILE A 319 -11.55 -7.38 22.85
N MET A 320 -12.05 -7.80 24.02
CA MET A 320 -12.75 -6.97 25.01
C MET A 320 -11.81 -6.18 25.92
N PHE A 321 -10.51 -6.09 25.61
CA PHE A 321 -9.60 -5.22 26.34
C PHE A 321 -9.87 -3.74 26.00
N HIS A 322 -10.01 -2.84 26.98
CA HIS A 322 -10.44 -1.44 26.77
C HIS A 322 -9.55 -0.63 25.79
N LEU A 323 -8.26 -0.94 25.69
CA LEU A 323 -7.32 -0.25 24.79
C LEU A 323 -7.34 -0.82 23.37
N THR A 324 -8.48 -0.68 22.69
CA THR A 324 -8.61 -1.03 21.27
C THR A 324 -7.68 -0.21 20.36
N THR A 325 -7.27 1.00 20.79
CA THR A 325 -6.24 1.81 20.12
C THR A 325 -4.94 1.08 19.89
N LYS A 326 -4.56 0.13 20.76
CA LYS A 326 -3.26 -0.55 20.71
C LYS A 326 -3.37 -1.93 20.06
N LYS A 327 -4.51 -2.62 20.19
CA LYS A 327 -4.69 -4.00 19.73
C LYS A 327 -5.72 -4.10 18.60
N SER A 328 -5.23 -4.26 17.38
CA SER A 328 -6.05 -4.35 16.15
C SER A 328 -6.47 -5.80 15.87
N LYS A 329 -7.20 -6.43 16.79
CA LYS A 329 -7.65 -7.82 16.60
C LYS A 329 -9.16 -7.83 16.43
N ALA A 330 -9.62 -8.12 15.22
CA ALA A 330 -11.04 -8.31 14.93
C ALA A 330 -11.55 -9.73 15.24
N CYS A 331 -10.65 -10.64 15.67
CA CYS A 331 -10.96 -12.03 15.94
C CYS A 331 -10.96 -12.32 17.44
N LEU A 332 -11.88 -13.19 17.87
CA LEU A 332 -11.97 -13.62 19.26
C LEU A 332 -10.66 -14.29 19.70
N SER A 333 -10.21 -13.97 20.91
CA SER A 333 -9.25 -14.79 21.63
C SER A 333 -9.92 -16.05 22.19
N GLN A 334 -9.10 -16.95 22.72
CA GLN A 334 -9.61 -18.11 23.44
C GLN A 334 -10.51 -17.71 24.63
N ASN A 335 -10.13 -16.66 25.35
CA ASN A 335 -10.89 -16.16 26.49
C ASN A 335 -12.23 -15.57 26.07
N ASP A 336 -12.27 -14.83 24.97
CA ASP A 336 -13.52 -14.27 24.44
C ASP A 336 -14.48 -15.38 23.98
N PHE A 337 -13.94 -16.41 23.32
CA PHE A 337 -14.70 -17.57 22.88
C PHE A 337 -15.27 -18.36 24.06
N GLN A 338 -14.48 -18.61 25.10
CA GLN A 338 -14.95 -19.28 26.31
C GLN A 338 -15.96 -18.42 27.07
N GLY A 339 -15.76 -17.11 27.13
CA GLY A 339 -16.74 -16.18 27.68
C GLY A 339 -18.05 -16.17 26.88
N LEU A 340 -17.98 -16.32 25.56
CA LEU A 340 -19.15 -16.42 24.69
C LEU A 340 -19.96 -17.66 25.01
N LEU A 341 -19.30 -18.81 25.13
CA LEU A 341 -19.95 -20.06 25.52
C LEU A 341 -20.46 -20.01 26.97
N PHE A 342 -19.81 -19.25 27.85
CA PHE A 342 -20.30 -19.04 29.21
C PHE A 342 -21.58 -18.20 29.26
N HIS A 343 -21.60 -17.06 28.54
CA HIS A 343 -22.78 -16.19 28.48
C HIS A 343 -23.94 -16.83 27.70
N TYR A 344 -23.61 -17.66 26.71
CA TYR A 344 -24.56 -18.34 25.84
C TYR A 344 -24.19 -19.84 25.74
N PRO A 345 -24.52 -20.64 26.77
CA PRO A 345 -24.23 -22.08 26.76
C PRO A 345 -24.91 -22.82 25.62
N VAL A 346 -24.14 -23.72 24.99
CA VAL A 346 -24.60 -24.62 23.92
C VAL A 346 -24.68 -26.04 24.48
N CYS A 347 -25.89 -26.58 24.57
CA CYS A 347 -26.16 -27.81 25.32
C CYS A 347 -26.22 -29.10 24.49
N ALA A 348 -26.16 -28.99 23.16
CA ALA A 348 -26.16 -30.16 22.30
C ALA A 348 -24.73 -30.70 22.14
N ALA A 349 -24.53 -31.95 22.56
CA ALA A 349 -23.24 -32.65 22.52
C ALA A 349 -22.63 -32.71 21.11
N ASP A 350 -23.45 -32.61 20.07
CA ASP A 350 -23.04 -32.71 18.67
C ASP A 350 -22.81 -31.33 18.00
N SER A 351 -23.17 -30.21 18.64
CA SER A 351 -23.11 -28.88 18.01
C SER A 351 -21.89 -28.04 18.39
N ILE A 352 -21.15 -28.41 19.44
CA ILE A 352 -19.88 -27.75 19.75
C ILE A 352 -18.82 -28.37 18.84
N ARG A 353 -18.23 -27.57 17.97
CA ARG A 353 -17.08 -27.98 17.16
C ARG A 353 -16.04 -28.64 18.06
N GLU A 354 -15.55 -29.80 17.63
CA GLU A 354 -14.51 -30.55 18.34
C GLU A 354 -13.22 -29.73 18.50
N SER A 355 -13.00 -28.74 17.62
CA SER A 355 -11.96 -27.73 17.77
C SER A 355 -12.37 -26.68 18.81
N ASN A 356 -11.73 -26.70 19.99
CA ASN A 356 -11.85 -25.67 21.02
C ASN A 356 -11.25 -24.30 20.61
N GLU A 357 -10.97 -24.06 19.32
CA GLU A 357 -10.31 -22.84 18.83
C GLU A 357 -11.32 -21.88 18.17
N PRO A 358 -11.24 -20.57 18.43
CA PRO A 358 -12.12 -19.59 17.80
C PRO A 358 -11.88 -19.51 16.30
N LEU A 359 -12.97 -19.44 15.54
CA LEU A 359 -12.95 -19.09 14.14
C LEU A 359 -12.68 -17.60 13.97
N CYS A 360 -11.66 -17.29 13.19
CA CYS A 360 -11.31 -15.92 12.82
C CYS A 360 -11.87 -15.61 11.42
N VAL A 361 -12.94 -14.82 11.37
CA VAL A 361 -13.47 -14.28 10.10
C VAL A 361 -12.77 -12.95 9.83
N LYS A 362 -11.78 -12.95 8.93
CA LYS A 362 -11.00 -11.76 8.61
C LYS A 362 -11.11 -11.39 7.14
N SER A 363 -11.21 -10.09 6.87
CA SER A 363 -11.06 -9.56 5.52
C SER A 363 -9.64 -9.75 5.00
N GLN A 364 -9.46 -10.37 3.84
CA GLN A 364 -8.18 -10.33 3.11
C GLN A 364 -8.13 -9.12 2.18
N ARG A 365 -8.31 -7.93 2.74
CA ARG A 365 -8.23 -6.68 1.98
C ARG A 365 -6.78 -6.21 1.94
N ASN A 366 -6.19 -6.19 0.75
CA ASN A 366 -4.82 -5.70 0.55
C ASN A 366 -4.80 -4.18 0.26
N ILE A 367 -5.66 -3.39 0.93
CA ILE A 367 -5.84 -1.96 0.64
C ILE A 367 -4.55 -1.18 0.92
N GLY A 368 -3.80 -1.55 1.97
CA GLY A 368 -2.52 -0.94 2.32
C GLY A 368 -1.48 -1.09 1.20
N TRP A 369 -1.43 -2.23 0.52
CA TRP A 369 -0.56 -2.43 -0.64
C TRP A 369 -1.00 -1.60 -1.84
N VAL A 370 -2.31 -1.53 -2.09
CA VAL A 370 -2.84 -0.69 -3.16
C VAL A 370 -2.50 0.78 -2.89
N ARG A 371 -2.71 1.28 -1.66
CA ARG A 371 -2.32 2.63 -1.22
C ARG A 371 -0.83 2.89 -1.37
N PHE A 372 0.01 1.92 -1.02
CA PHE A 372 1.45 2.02 -1.24
C PHE A 372 1.77 2.26 -2.71
N VAL A 373 1.22 1.42 -3.60
CA VAL A 373 1.46 1.52 -5.05
C VAL A 373 0.92 2.83 -5.60
N THR A 374 -0.31 3.21 -5.28
CA THR A 374 -0.96 4.42 -5.81
C THR A 374 -0.36 5.70 -5.26
N ALA A 375 0.14 5.71 -4.03
CA ALA A 375 0.78 6.89 -3.46
C ALA A 375 2.23 7.06 -3.93
N THR A 376 2.97 5.98 -4.18
CA THR A 376 4.42 6.05 -4.50
C THR A 376 4.74 5.98 -5.99
N VAL A 377 4.04 5.14 -6.76
CA VAL A 377 4.37 4.89 -8.17
C VAL A 377 4.10 6.11 -9.06
N PRO A 378 2.94 6.80 -8.99
CA PRO A 378 2.70 7.98 -9.82
C PRO A 378 3.73 9.11 -9.63
N PRO A 379 4.06 9.60 -8.42
CA PRO A 379 5.07 10.64 -8.28
C PRO A 379 6.46 10.16 -8.71
N PHE A 380 6.79 8.88 -8.48
CA PHE A 380 8.04 8.30 -8.97
C PHE A 380 8.11 8.27 -10.51
N VAL A 381 7.04 7.85 -11.19
CA VAL A 381 6.96 7.80 -12.66
C VAL A 381 7.04 9.21 -13.24
N ILE A 382 6.31 10.18 -12.68
CA ILE A 382 6.36 11.58 -13.12
C ILE A 382 7.78 12.14 -12.95
N ALA A 383 8.41 11.95 -11.78
CA ALA A 383 9.77 12.41 -11.54
C ALA A 383 10.77 11.73 -12.49
N SER A 384 10.61 10.44 -12.74
CA SER A 384 11.48 9.66 -13.64
C SER A 384 11.35 10.13 -15.10
N ILE A 385 10.13 10.42 -15.57
CA ILE A 385 9.88 11.00 -16.89
C ILE A 385 10.52 12.39 -16.99
N CYS A 386 10.38 13.23 -15.95
CA CYS A 386 11.01 14.55 -15.92
C CYS A 386 12.54 14.45 -16.02
N VAL A 387 13.17 13.58 -15.22
CA VAL A 387 14.62 13.34 -15.27
C VAL A 387 15.04 12.82 -16.65
N PHE A 388 14.31 11.85 -17.20
CA PHE A 388 14.56 11.30 -18.51
C PHE A 388 14.50 12.37 -19.61
N CYS A 389 13.41 13.16 -19.65
CA CYS A 389 13.23 14.24 -20.61
C CYS A 389 14.32 15.31 -20.49
N LEU A 390 14.71 15.70 -19.27
CA LEU A 390 15.78 16.69 -19.06
C LEU A 390 17.13 16.18 -19.58
N VAL A 391 17.49 14.93 -19.29
CA VAL A 391 18.75 14.34 -19.79
C VAL A 391 18.70 14.21 -21.31
N HIS A 392 17.58 13.75 -21.88
CA HIS A 392 17.43 13.62 -23.33
C HIS A 392 17.47 14.95 -24.06
N LEU A 393 16.80 15.99 -23.53
CA LEU A 393 16.88 17.33 -24.09
C LEU A 393 18.31 17.86 -24.05
N ALA A 394 19.02 17.67 -22.93
CA ALA A 394 20.42 18.09 -22.81
C ALA A 394 21.32 17.37 -23.84
N LEU A 395 21.18 16.05 -24.00
CA LEU A 395 21.90 15.28 -25.00
C LEU A 395 21.53 15.67 -26.44
N TYR A 396 20.26 15.96 -26.72
CA TYR A 396 19.79 16.43 -28.02
C TYR A 396 20.40 17.78 -28.39
N TYR A 397 20.36 18.75 -27.46
CA TYR A 397 20.99 20.05 -27.67
C TYR A 397 22.50 19.93 -27.88
N GLU A 398 23.16 19.06 -27.12
CA GLU A 398 24.60 18.79 -27.30
C GLU A 398 24.89 18.21 -28.70
N ASN A 399 24.15 17.20 -29.14
CA ASN A 399 24.34 16.59 -30.44
C ASN A 399 24.06 17.58 -31.59
N LYS A 400 23.04 18.43 -31.43
CA LYS A 400 22.75 19.52 -32.37
C LYS A 400 23.89 20.56 -32.44
N GLU A 401 24.52 20.89 -31.31
CA GLU A 401 25.68 21.78 -31.32
C GLU A 401 26.92 21.11 -31.94
N GLN A 402 27.17 19.83 -31.64
CA GLN A 402 28.27 19.06 -32.22
C GLN A 402 28.13 18.95 -33.74
N THR A 403 26.94 18.63 -34.26
CA THR A 403 26.68 18.60 -35.69
C THR A 403 26.93 19.97 -36.31
N ARG A 404 26.38 21.05 -35.74
CA ARG A 404 26.64 22.42 -36.24
C ARG A 404 28.13 22.76 -36.29
N ASN A 405 28.91 22.34 -35.29
CA ASN A 405 30.35 22.58 -35.25
C ASN A 405 31.11 21.71 -36.28
N ARG A 406 30.69 20.46 -36.50
CA ARG A 406 31.23 19.60 -37.56
C ARG A 406 30.94 20.18 -38.95
N TRP A 407 29.74 20.72 -39.19
CA TRP A 407 29.41 21.40 -40.45
C TRP A 407 30.28 22.63 -40.68
N LYS A 408 30.55 23.43 -39.64
CA LYS A 408 31.46 24.58 -39.75
C LYS A 408 32.90 24.16 -40.05
N LEU A 409 33.43 23.16 -39.35
CA LEU A 409 34.78 22.64 -39.58
C LEU A 409 34.89 21.96 -40.95
N GLY A 410 33.89 21.19 -41.37
CA GLY A 410 33.82 20.58 -42.69
C GLY A 410 33.72 21.62 -43.80
N GLY A 411 32.94 22.68 -43.60
CA GLY A 411 32.88 23.81 -44.52
C GLY A 411 34.22 24.55 -44.64
N LEU A 412 34.91 24.78 -43.51
CA LEU A 412 36.26 25.36 -43.52
C LEU A 412 37.27 24.46 -44.23
N SER A 413 37.21 23.14 -43.98
CA SER A 413 38.05 22.16 -44.66
C SER A 413 37.78 22.15 -46.17
N ALA A 414 36.51 22.14 -46.59
CA ALA A 414 36.13 22.18 -47.99
C ALA A 414 36.57 23.48 -48.69
N VAL A 415 36.48 24.63 -47.99
CA VAL A 415 36.99 25.91 -48.49
C VAL A 415 38.51 25.89 -48.62
N GLN A 416 39.22 25.33 -47.64
CA GLN A 416 40.68 25.23 -47.66
C GLN A 416 41.17 24.27 -48.74
N GLU A 417 40.46 23.17 -48.96
CA GLU A 417 40.73 22.23 -50.05
C GLU A 417 40.44 22.86 -51.42
N SER A 418 39.37 23.64 -51.54
CA SER A 418 39.06 24.41 -52.77
C SER A 418 40.15 25.46 -53.07
N ARG A 419 40.70 26.12 -52.04
CA ARG A 419 41.84 27.04 -52.20
C ARG A 419 43.10 26.32 -52.66
N ARG A 420 43.39 25.15 -52.08
CA ARG A 420 44.52 24.32 -52.53
C ARG A 420 44.39 23.91 -53.98
N ARG A 421 43.18 23.49 -54.41
CA ARG A 421 42.92 23.14 -55.82
C ARG A 421 43.18 24.32 -56.77
N ARG A 422 42.72 25.52 -56.42
CA ARG A 422 43.00 26.73 -57.22
C ARG A 422 44.49 27.06 -57.28
N GLN A 423 45.21 26.92 -56.17
CA GLN A 423 46.67 27.13 -56.15
C GLN A 423 47.39 26.10 -57.04
N THR A 424 47.00 24.83 -56.99
CA THR A 424 47.58 23.81 -57.88
C THR A 424 47.24 24.07 -59.34
N GLU A 425 46.02 24.52 -59.66
CA GLU A 425 45.64 24.91 -61.02
C GLU A 425 46.44 26.13 -61.51
N GLU A 426 46.69 27.13 -60.66
CA GLU A 426 47.54 28.29 -60.97
C GLU A 426 49.01 27.89 -61.16
N GLU A 427 49.55 27.01 -60.31
CA GLU A 427 50.91 26.49 -60.45
C GLU A 427 51.09 25.66 -61.72
N ASP A 428 50.14 24.77 -62.03
CA ASP A 428 50.17 23.96 -63.25
C ASP A 428 50.00 24.82 -64.50
N PHE A 429 49.17 25.86 -64.45
CA PHE A 429 49.05 26.85 -65.52
C PHE A 429 50.36 27.62 -65.73
N ALA A 430 51.00 28.09 -64.64
CA ALA A 430 52.29 28.78 -64.70
C ALA A 430 53.41 27.87 -65.25
N ARG A 431 53.47 26.61 -64.80
CA ARG A 431 54.39 25.58 -65.35
C ARG A 431 54.11 25.31 -66.82
N GLY A 432 52.84 25.26 -67.23
CA GLY A 432 52.42 25.11 -68.62
C GLY A 432 52.94 26.25 -69.51
N ILE A 433 52.80 27.50 -69.08
CA ILE A 433 53.36 28.67 -69.78
C ILE A 433 54.88 28.58 -69.86
N PHE A 434 55.55 28.26 -68.75
CA PHE A 434 57.00 28.14 -68.69
C PHE A 434 57.53 27.06 -69.65
N ASN A 435 56.94 25.86 -69.63
CA ASN A 435 57.29 24.77 -70.54
C ASN A 435 57.02 25.12 -72.01
N LYS A 436 55.94 25.84 -72.31
CA LYS A 436 55.65 26.31 -73.68
C LYS A 436 56.64 27.38 -74.14
N SER A 437 57.21 28.16 -73.22
CA SER A 437 58.31 29.11 -73.50
C SER A 437 59.63 28.38 -73.74
N ILE A 438 59.97 27.38 -72.91
CA ILE A 438 61.15 26.53 -73.11
C ILE A 438 61.04 25.72 -74.40
N SER A 439 59.88 25.15 -74.74
CA SER A 439 59.71 24.41 -75.99
C SER A 439 59.86 25.32 -77.21
N ARG A 440 59.43 26.58 -77.13
CA ARG A 440 59.71 27.59 -78.17
C ARG A 440 61.19 27.98 -78.23
N GLY A 441 61.91 27.95 -77.10
CA GLY A 441 63.36 28.13 -77.05
C GLY A 441 64.15 26.95 -77.64
N LEU A 442 63.75 25.71 -77.30
CA LEU A 442 64.38 24.48 -77.80
C LEU A 442 64.05 24.21 -79.28
N SER A 443 62.87 24.60 -79.76
CA SER A 443 62.56 24.60 -81.20
C SER A 443 63.42 25.58 -82.01
N ARG A 444 64.15 26.50 -81.37
CA ARG A 444 65.11 27.39 -82.03
C ARG A 444 66.57 26.89 -81.94
N ALA A 445 66.85 25.88 -81.12
CA ALA A 445 68.18 25.28 -80.95
C ALA A 445 68.28 23.83 -81.48
N GLY A 446 67.18 23.23 -81.93
CA GLY A 446 67.11 21.83 -82.37
C GLY A 446 66.99 21.62 -83.87
N THR A 447 67.89 22.22 -84.68
CA THR A 447 68.04 21.88 -86.12
C THR A 447 69.35 21.12 -86.39
N ILE A 448 69.97 20.48 -85.39
CA ILE A 448 71.08 19.55 -85.63
C ILE A 448 70.97 18.41 -84.60
N GLY A 449 70.79 17.17 -85.08
CA GLY A 449 70.91 15.98 -84.22
C GLY A 449 69.76 14.99 -84.28
N ARG A 450 69.26 14.65 -85.48
CA ARG A 450 68.38 13.51 -85.71
C ARG A 450 69.18 12.32 -86.24
N ARG A 451 69.73 11.46 -85.38
CA ARG A 451 70.00 10.04 -85.68
C ARG A 451 70.57 9.29 -84.47
N MET A 452 70.11 8.04 -84.32
CA MET A 452 70.45 7.03 -83.31
C MET A 452 69.60 7.16 -82.04
N SER A 453 68.87 6.15 -81.56
CA SER A 453 68.92 4.71 -81.82
C SER A 453 67.64 4.05 -81.30
N ASN A 454 67.05 3.16 -82.11
CA ASN A 454 66.20 2.07 -81.65
C ASN A 454 67.06 1.04 -80.90
N ALA A 455 66.75 0.75 -79.64
CA ALA A 455 66.99 -0.55 -78.99
C ALA A 455 66.44 -0.52 -77.55
N SER A 456 65.95 -1.67 -77.07
CA SER A 456 65.49 -1.96 -75.70
C SER A 456 64.04 -1.57 -75.37
N SER A 457 63.06 -1.98 -76.19
CA SER A 457 62.24 -3.19 -75.93
C SER A 457 62.81 -4.23 -74.97
N LYS A 458 62.00 -4.60 -73.95
CA LYS A 458 62.12 -5.72 -72.99
C LYS A 458 63.05 -5.50 -71.78
N ARG A 459 62.47 -4.96 -70.71
CA ARG A 459 62.60 -5.40 -69.30
C ARG A 459 61.97 -4.33 -68.43
N ASP A 460 60.69 -4.50 -68.09
CA ASP A 460 60.04 -3.92 -66.88
C ASP A 460 58.70 -4.66 -66.65
N GLU A 461 58.72 -5.97 -66.88
CA GLU A 461 57.60 -6.90 -66.67
C GLU A 461 57.93 -7.84 -65.50
N ALA A 462 58.61 -7.34 -64.46
CA ALA A 462 59.06 -8.15 -63.32
C ALA A 462 58.73 -7.60 -61.91
N ASP A 463 58.47 -6.30 -61.72
CA ASP A 463 58.29 -5.77 -60.34
C ASP A 463 56.85 -5.36 -59.98
N ALA A 464 55.87 -5.64 -60.86
CA ALA A 464 54.45 -5.41 -60.59
C ALA A 464 53.73 -6.60 -59.92
N ALA A 465 54.46 -7.60 -59.41
CA ALA A 465 53.90 -8.83 -58.83
C ALA A 465 53.97 -8.95 -57.29
N ALA A 466 54.54 -7.98 -56.56
CA ALA A 466 54.76 -8.12 -55.10
C ALA A 466 53.86 -7.27 -54.18
N ALA A 467 53.01 -6.37 -54.69
CA ALA A 467 52.24 -5.45 -53.84
C ALA A 467 50.74 -5.74 -53.72
N ASN A 468 50.20 -6.73 -54.45
CA ASN A 468 48.75 -6.98 -54.52
C ASN A 468 48.25 -8.16 -53.65
N ALA A 469 49.06 -8.59 -52.67
CA ALA A 469 48.75 -9.74 -51.81
C ALA A 469 48.32 -9.39 -50.37
N ARG A 470 47.98 -8.14 -50.04
CA ARG A 470 47.60 -7.76 -48.66
C ARG A 470 46.21 -7.16 -48.48
N GLN A 471 45.37 -7.18 -49.51
CA GLN A 471 44.06 -6.52 -49.47
C GLN A 471 42.88 -7.39 -49.93
N LYS A 472 42.98 -8.72 -49.73
CA LYS A 472 41.83 -9.64 -49.78
C LYS A 472 41.82 -10.53 -48.54
N GLY A 473 41.49 -9.92 -47.40
CA GLY A 473 41.00 -10.58 -46.20
C GLY A 473 39.57 -10.13 -45.95
N LEU A 474 38.67 -10.56 -46.83
CA LEU A 474 37.21 -10.58 -46.65
C LEU A 474 36.90 -11.34 -45.36
N ALA A 475 36.15 -10.77 -44.43
CA ALA A 475 34.69 -10.81 -44.43
C ALA A 475 34.14 -12.25 -44.51
N GLY A 476 33.64 -12.75 -43.39
CA GLY A 476 32.87 -14.00 -43.33
C GLY A 476 32.97 -14.68 -41.97
N ASN A 477 32.02 -14.40 -41.08
CA ASN A 477 31.16 -15.44 -40.46
C ASN A 477 30.36 -14.85 -39.30
N ALA A 478 29.10 -14.55 -39.60
CA ALA A 478 28.00 -14.60 -38.64
C ALA A 478 27.61 -16.07 -38.47
N MET A 479 27.51 -16.55 -37.22
CA MET A 479 26.93 -17.85 -36.91
C MET A 479 26.19 -17.78 -35.57
N LEU A 480 24.86 -17.74 -35.71
CA LEU A 480 23.79 -18.35 -34.90
C LEU A 480 24.14 -18.86 -33.49
N SER A 481 23.45 -18.31 -32.48
CA SER A 481 23.18 -18.97 -31.21
C SER A 481 21.71 -19.43 -31.16
N PRO A 482 21.40 -20.60 -30.58
CA PRO A 482 20.05 -21.17 -30.57
C PRO A 482 19.20 -20.67 -29.38
N PRO A 483 17.87 -20.91 -29.40
CA PRO A 483 17.00 -20.62 -28.26
C PRO A 483 17.02 -21.78 -27.26
N LEU A 484 16.90 -21.44 -25.97
CA LEU A 484 16.60 -22.39 -24.90
C LEU A 484 15.28 -21.95 -24.26
N ALA A 485 14.33 -22.86 -24.27
CA ALA A 485 13.07 -22.82 -23.53
C ALA A 485 13.20 -23.62 -22.23
N GLU A 486 12.44 -23.17 -21.22
CA GLU A 486 11.89 -23.87 -20.03
C GLU A 486 12.85 -24.59 -19.06
N ILE A 487 12.87 -24.11 -17.80
CA ILE A 487 12.09 -24.63 -16.64
C ILE A 487 11.60 -23.42 -15.84
#